data_AF-A0A840IQA2-F1
#
_entry.id   AF-A0A840IQA2-F1
#
_cell.length_a   1.000
_cell.length_b   1.000
_cell.length_c   1.000
_cell.angle_alpha   90.00
_cell.angle_beta   90.00
_cell.angle_gamma   90.00
#
_symmetry.space_group_name_H-M   'P 1'
#
loop_
_entity.id
_entity.type
_entity.pdbx_description
1 polymer ?
#
loop_
_entity_poly.entity_id
_entity_poly.type
_entity_poly.pdbx_seq_one_letter_code
_entity_poly.pdbx_strand_id
1 'polypeptide(L)'
;MTHRVRTVRRGAIRALLLVAAVLGLQLVAAGAASADPSATSWAKLRMCESSGRYSINTGNGYYGAYQFDLPTWRSVGGQGRPDQASPREQDYRALYLYRMRGWQPWECGGKLNLAADGDARSKRVPSYDDSAYMGGGGLPAPPAPEPTPPPAPPSGEMPAWPGLVYAYGDCAPALRTFQLRMNAFGYGFSGTGCYYDKTRTAVLDLQRANGINDSGRLGPKTWKAAWKGKPPR
;
A
#
# COMPACT_ATOMS: atom_id res chain seq x y z
N MET A 1 39.75 -11.27 88.41
CA MET A 1 38.58 -10.63 89.06
C MET A 1 37.39 -10.75 88.11
N THR A 2 36.37 -11.48 88.53
CA THR A 2 35.12 -11.73 87.80
C THR A 2 34.06 -10.66 88.11
N HIS A 3 33.12 -10.49 87.16
CA HIS A 3 31.83 -9.76 87.24
C HIS A 3 31.91 -8.21 87.16
N ARG A 4 30.98 -7.44 86.56
CA ARG A 4 29.61 -7.68 86.06
C ARG A 4 29.10 -6.44 85.27
N VAL A 5 28.05 -6.66 84.47
CA VAL A 5 26.88 -5.77 84.19
C VAL A 5 26.95 -4.70 83.08
N ARG A 6 26.18 -5.03 82.02
CA ARG A 6 25.18 -4.27 81.23
C ARG A 6 25.33 -2.76 81.06
N THR A 7 25.17 -2.33 79.82
CA THR A 7 24.09 -1.39 79.44
C THR A 7 23.71 -1.54 77.97
N VAL A 8 22.41 -1.73 77.72
CA VAL A 8 21.76 -1.59 76.42
C VAL A 8 21.56 -0.10 76.16
N ARG A 9 21.96 0.41 75.00
CA ARG A 9 21.38 1.64 74.44
C ARG A 9 20.92 1.41 73.00
N ARG A 10 19.63 1.69 72.82
CA ARG A 10 18.86 1.72 71.57
C ARG A 10 19.37 2.86 70.69
N GLY A 11 19.52 2.61 69.39
CA GLY A 11 19.88 3.63 68.40
C GLY A 11 19.76 3.06 66.99
N ALA A 12 18.72 3.47 66.30
CA ALA A 12 18.17 2.91 65.07
C ALA A 12 18.92 3.33 63.77
N ILE A 13 19.02 2.37 62.83
CA ILE A 13 18.89 2.48 61.36
C ILE A 13 20.11 3.15 60.66
N ARG A 14 20.74 2.54 59.65
CA ARG A 14 20.27 2.53 58.25
C ARG A 14 20.90 1.37 57.47
N ALA A 15 20.05 0.47 56.98
CA ALA A 15 20.41 -0.47 55.94
C ALA A 15 20.77 0.32 54.66
N LEU A 16 22.01 0.20 54.20
CA LEU A 16 22.37 0.66 52.86
C LEU A 16 21.80 -0.34 51.84
N LEU A 17 20.63 -0.02 51.29
CA LEU A 17 20.16 -0.59 50.03
C LEU A 17 20.96 0.07 48.90
N LEU A 18 21.91 -0.66 48.31
CA LEU A 18 22.49 -0.29 47.02
C LEU A 18 21.44 -0.58 45.93
N VAL A 19 20.56 0.38 45.66
CA VAL A 19 19.69 0.34 44.48
C VAL A 19 20.51 0.82 43.29
N ALA A 20 20.92 -0.11 42.43
CA ALA A 20 21.48 0.21 41.13
C ALA A 20 20.36 0.79 40.24
N ALA A 21 20.36 2.11 40.04
CA ALA A 21 19.45 2.75 39.10
C ALA A 21 19.91 2.46 37.67
N VAL A 22 19.34 1.42 37.05
CA VAL A 22 19.46 1.18 35.61
C VAL A 22 18.60 2.25 34.91
N LEU A 23 19.24 3.34 34.48
CA LEU A 23 18.65 4.29 33.56
C LEU A 23 18.49 3.60 32.19
N GLY A 24 17.36 2.93 32.00
CA GLY A 24 16.94 2.44 30.70
C GLY A 24 16.70 3.63 29.77
N LEU A 25 17.64 3.90 28.86
CA LEU A 25 17.44 4.85 27.78
C LEU A 25 16.39 4.28 26.83
N GLN A 26 15.13 4.68 27.03
CA GLN A 26 14.07 4.41 26.07
C GLN A 26 14.31 5.33 24.87
N LEU A 27 14.95 4.78 23.83
CA LEU A 27 14.98 5.41 22.51
C LEU A 27 13.55 5.40 21.96
N VAL A 28 12.82 6.49 22.18
CA VAL A 28 11.59 6.75 21.43
C VAL A 28 12.01 6.99 19.99
N ALA A 29 11.90 5.96 19.16
CA ALA A 29 11.99 6.12 17.72
C ALA A 29 10.81 7.00 17.30
N ALA A 30 11.04 8.31 17.20
CA ALA A 30 10.13 9.21 16.52
C ALA A 30 10.03 8.70 15.08
N GLY A 31 8.90 8.09 14.73
CA GLY A 31 8.61 7.76 13.34
C GLY A 31 8.78 9.03 12.51
N ALA A 32 9.53 8.95 11.41
CA ALA A 32 9.65 10.07 10.50
C ALA A 32 8.23 10.55 10.14
N ALA A 33 7.88 11.77 10.54
CA ALA A 33 6.62 12.38 10.14
C ALA A 33 6.55 12.34 8.61
N SER A 34 5.48 11.79 8.04
CA SER A 34 5.28 11.92 6.60
C SER A 34 5.08 13.41 6.32
N ALA A 35 5.89 13.93 5.42
CA ALA A 35 5.71 15.26 4.90
C ALA A 35 4.85 15.09 3.65
N ASP A 36 3.54 14.89 3.83
CA ASP A 36 2.57 14.90 2.73
C ASP A 36 1.94 16.29 2.57
N PRO A 37 1.30 16.58 1.42
CA PRO A 37 0.72 17.88 1.19
C PRO A 37 -0.44 18.16 2.14
N SER A 38 -0.62 19.43 2.52
CA SER A 38 -1.74 19.82 3.38
C SER A 38 -3.11 19.47 2.77
N ALA A 39 -4.10 19.25 3.63
CA ALA A 39 -5.50 19.09 3.22
C ALA A 39 -5.97 20.23 2.29
N THR A 40 -5.53 21.46 2.56
CA THR A 40 -5.82 22.63 1.72
C THR A 40 -5.23 22.51 0.32
N SER A 41 -4.02 21.97 0.17
CA SER A 41 -3.41 21.73 -1.16
C SER A 41 -4.23 20.73 -1.96
N TRP A 42 -4.67 19.64 -1.33
CA TRP A 42 -5.54 18.65 -1.95
C TRP A 42 -6.92 19.19 -2.31
N ALA A 43 -7.50 20.04 -1.45
CA ALA A 43 -8.76 20.71 -1.74
C ALA A 43 -8.63 21.66 -2.94
N LYS A 44 -7.56 22.47 -3.01
CA LYS A 44 -7.28 23.34 -4.17
C LYS A 44 -7.15 22.53 -5.46
N LEU A 45 -6.42 21.41 -5.41
CA LEU A 45 -6.29 20.51 -6.55
C LEU A 45 -7.66 20.00 -7.00
N ARG A 46 -8.44 19.36 -6.11
CA ARG A 46 -9.77 18.83 -6.43
C ARG A 46 -10.72 19.90 -6.96
N MET A 47 -10.67 21.11 -6.41
CA MET A 47 -11.50 22.22 -6.89
C MET A 47 -11.14 22.65 -8.31
N CYS A 48 -9.85 22.71 -8.64
CA CYS A 48 -9.41 23.02 -10.01
C CYS A 48 -9.73 21.88 -10.99
N GLU A 49 -9.54 20.62 -10.58
CA GLU A 49 -9.73 19.45 -11.45
C GLU A 49 -11.21 19.17 -11.74
N SER A 50 -12.08 19.21 -10.73
CA SER A 50 -13.45 18.69 -10.82
C SER A 50 -14.50 19.55 -10.12
N SER A 51 -14.12 20.72 -9.60
CA SER A 51 -14.93 21.47 -8.62
C SER A 51 -15.27 20.62 -7.38
N GLY A 52 -14.37 19.71 -6.97
CA GLY A 52 -14.52 18.88 -5.78
C GLY A 52 -15.46 17.67 -5.93
N ARG A 53 -15.84 17.29 -7.15
CA ARG A 53 -16.88 16.28 -7.41
C ARG A 53 -16.29 14.87 -7.61
N TYR A 54 -16.41 14.01 -6.60
CA TYR A 54 -15.91 12.62 -6.65
C TYR A 54 -16.59 11.71 -7.68
N SER A 55 -17.85 11.96 -7.99
CA SER A 55 -18.62 11.13 -8.95
C SER A 55 -18.69 11.75 -10.34
N ILE A 56 -17.84 12.74 -10.65
CA ILE A 56 -17.91 13.41 -11.96
C ILE A 56 -17.40 12.48 -13.07
N ASN A 57 -18.16 12.46 -14.16
CA ASN A 57 -17.80 11.83 -15.42
C ASN A 57 -18.47 12.64 -16.53
N THR A 58 -17.69 13.45 -17.24
CA THR A 58 -18.18 14.32 -18.32
C THR A 58 -18.05 13.65 -19.70
N GLY A 59 -17.48 12.44 -19.77
CA GLY A 59 -17.13 11.78 -21.03
C GLY A 59 -15.81 12.25 -21.64
N ASN A 60 -15.01 13.06 -20.94
CA ASN A 60 -13.72 13.59 -21.44
C ASN A 60 -12.52 12.62 -21.29
N GLY A 61 -12.76 11.38 -20.85
CA GLY A 61 -11.71 10.38 -20.63
C GLY A 61 -11.04 10.41 -19.25
N TYR A 62 -11.43 11.36 -18.39
CA TYR A 62 -10.96 11.52 -17.02
C TYR A 62 -12.13 11.41 -16.04
N TYR A 63 -11.86 10.93 -14.83
CA TYR A 63 -12.90 10.52 -13.89
C TYR A 63 -12.61 10.98 -12.46
N GLY A 64 -13.68 11.32 -11.75
CA GLY A 64 -13.67 11.59 -10.31
C GLY A 64 -12.97 12.88 -9.88
N ALA A 65 -12.77 13.04 -8.57
CA ALA A 65 -12.40 14.33 -7.97
C ALA A 65 -11.03 14.85 -8.46
N TYR A 66 -10.15 13.92 -8.80
CA TYR A 66 -8.77 14.16 -9.21
C TYR A 66 -8.55 14.01 -10.71
N GLN A 67 -9.64 13.84 -11.49
CA GLN A 67 -9.58 13.68 -12.95
C GLN A 67 -8.54 12.64 -13.39
N PHE A 68 -8.60 11.44 -12.82
CA PHE A 68 -7.72 10.35 -13.24
C PHE A 68 -8.09 9.84 -14.62
N ASP A 69 -7.10 9.58 -15.49
CA ASP A 69 -7.29 8.66 -16.61
C ASP A 69 -7.22 7.20 -16.14
N LEU A 70 -7.85 6.28 -16.88
CA LEU A 70 -7.91 4.86 -16.48
C LEU A 70 -6.53 4.18 -16.40
N PRO A 71 -5.61 4.35 -17.36
CA PRO A 71 -4.23 3.86 -17.22
C PRO A 71 -3.54 4.32 -15.92
N THR A 72 -3.61 5.62 -15.59
CA THR A 72 -2.97 6.18 -14.39
C THR A 72 -3.65 5.66 -13.13
N TRP A 73 -4.98 5.62 -13.08
CA TRP A 73 -5.75 5.02 -11.98
C TRP A 73 -5.30 3.59 -11.67
N ARG A 74 -5.19 2.78 -12.72
CA ARG A 74 -4.75 1.38 -12.62
C ARG A 74 -3.28 1.26 -12.19
N SER A 75 -2.42 2.20 -12.62
CA SER A 75 -0.99 2.19 -12.26
C SER A 75 -0.73 2.39 -10.76
N VAL A 76 -1.69 2.95 -10.03
CA VAL A 76 -1.65 3.07 -8.56
C VAL A 76 -2.58 2.06 -7.87
N GLY A 77 -3.00 1.01 -8.59
CA GLY A 77 -3.78 -0.13 -8.09
C GLY A 77 -5.28 0.10 -8.03
N GLY A 78 -5.80 1.16 -8.64
CA GLY A 78 -7.23 1.42 -8.73
C GLY A 78 -7.97 0.41 -9.61
N GLN A 79 -9.13 -0.04 -9.16
CA GLN A 79 -10.02 -0.95 -9.91
C GLN A 79 -11.24 -0.19 -10.46
N GLY A 80 -11.89 -0.73 -11.49
CA GLY A 80 -13.05 -0.08 -12.12
C GLY A 80 -12.71 1.30 -12.69
N ARG A 81 -13.67 2.24 -12.60
CA ARG A 81 -13.45 3.65 -12.92
C ARG A 81 -13.39 4.52 -11.65
N PRO A 82 -12.56 5.57 -11.61
CA PRO A 82 -12.46 6.47 -10.46
C PRO A 82 -13.80 7.09 -10.03
N ASP A 83 -14.66 7.49 -10.96
CA ASP A 83 -15.98 8.10 -10.68
C ASP A 83 -16.94 7.19 -9.91
N GLN A 84 -16.70 5.88 -9.96
CA GLN A 84 -17.48 4.84 -9.27
C GLN A 84 -16.84 4.42 -7.95
N ALA A 85 -15.59 4.82 -7.69
CA ALA A 85 -14.89 4.50 -6.46
C ALA A 85 -15.31 5.43 -5.32
N SER A 86 -15.24 4.93 -4.08
CA SER A 86 -15.51 5.75 -2.90
C SER A 86 -14.56 6.96 -2.82
N PRO A 87 -14.95 8.07 -2.18
CA PRO A 87 -14.05 9.21 -1.99
C PRO A 87 -12.73 8.83 -1.32
N ARG A 88 -12.79 7.98 -0.28
CA ARG A 88 -11.61 7.47 0.43
C ARG A 88 -10.66 6.71 -0.51
N GLU A 89 -11.19 5.93 -1.44
CA GLU A 89 -10.40 5.21 -2.44
C GLU A 89 -9.72 6.19 -3.41
N GLN A 90 -10.45 7.21 -3.88
CA GLN A 90 -9.86 8.23 -4.75
C GLN A 90 -8.75 9.03 -4.05
N ASP A 91 -8.97 9.43 -2.80
CA ASP A 91 -7.98 10.14 -1.97
C ASP A 91 -6.72 9.30 -1.76
N TYR A 92 -6.90 8.01 -1.41
CA TYR A 92 -5.79 7.07 -1.26
C TYR A 92 -4.95 6.93 -2.54
N ARG A 93 -5.61 6.74 -3.69
CA ARG A 93 -4.90 6.60 -4.98
C ARG A 93 -4.24 7.89 -5.43
N ALA A 94 -4.85 9.05 -5.13
CA ALA A 94 -4.24 10.35 -5.37
C ALA A 94 -2.97 10.54 -4.51
N LEU A 95 -3.03 10.21 -3.22
CA LEU A 95 -1.85 10.25 -2.35
C LEU A 95 -0.74 9.32 -2.86
N TYR A 96 -1.11 8.12 -3.28
CA TYR A 96 -0.13 7.18 -3.81
C TYR A 96 0.51 7.71 -5.09
N LEU A 97 -0.28 8.25 -6.02
CA LEU A 97 0.26 8.84 -7.25
C LEU A 97 1.20 10.02 -6.95
N TYR A 98 0.86 10.86 -5.97
CA TYR A 98 1.72 11.95 -5.52
C TYR A 98 3.04 11.44 -4.93
N ARG A 99 3.01 10.45 -4.04
CA ARG A 99 4.24 9.85 -3.49
C ARG A 99 5.10 9.18 -4.57
N MET A 100 4.51 8.81 -5.71
CA MET A 100 5.25 8.28 -6.86
C MET A 100 5.83 9.36 -7.78
N ARG A 101 5.12 10.47 -8.01
CA ARG A 101 5.43 11.41 -9.13
C ARG A 101 5.49 12.89 -8.73
N GLY A 102 5.15 13.22 -7.49
CA GLY A 102 4.82 14.58 -7.06
C GLY A 102 3.59 15.09 -7.79
N TRP A 103 3.47 16.41 -7.94
CA TRP A 103 2.35 17.06 -8.63
C TRP A 103 2.31 16.89 -10.15
N GLN A 104 3.35 16.30 -10.76
CA GLN A 104 3.49 16.23 -12.22
C GLN A 104 2.30 15.64 -13.00
N PRO A 105 1.55 14.65 -12.47
CA PRO A 105 0.40 14.10 -13.19
C PRO A 105 -0.80 15.04 -13.32
N TRP A 106 -0.83 16.11 -12.54
CA TRP A 106 -1.96 17.05 -12.51
C TRP A 106 -1.57 18.40 -13.08
N GLU A 107 -2.21 18.79 -14.17
CA GLU A 107 -2.01 20.12 -14.77
C GLU A 107 -2.40 21.23 -13.78
N CYS A 108 -3.49 21.04 -13.02
CA CYS A 108 -3.89 21.98 -11.98
C CYS A 108 -2.85 22.11 -10.85
N GLY A 109 -2.09 21.06 -10.54
CA GLY A 109 -1.00 21.14 -9.57
C GLY A 109 0.06 22.16 -9.99
N GLY A 110 0.40 22.18 -11.28
CA GLY A 110 1.28 23.19 -11.87
C GLY A 110 0.65 24.58 -11.93
N LYS A 111 -0.60 24.70 -12.41
CA LYS A 111 -1.32 25.99 -12.50
C LYS A 111 -1.46 26.68 -11.15
N LEU A 112 -1.68 25.91 -10.09
CA LEU A 112 -1.82 26.41 -8.72
C LEU A 112 -0.48 26.62 -8.01
N ASN A 113 0.64 26.29 -8.67
CA ASN A 113 1.99 26.32 -8.10
C ASN A 113 2.06 25.57 -6.75
N LEU A 114 1.48 24.37 -6.68
CA LEU A 114 1.52 23.56 -5.47
C LEU A 114 2.96 23.11 -5.20
N ALA A 115 3.46 23.45 -4.01
CA ALA A 115 4.80 23.05 -3.60
C ALA A 115 4.84 21.53 -3.33
N ALA A 116 5.87 20.87 -3.84
CA ALA A 116 6.18 19.50 -3.47
C ALA A 116 6.95 19.47 -2.15
N ASP A 117 6.67 18.47 -1.33
CA ASP A 117 7.33 18.18 -0.04
C ASP A 117 8.28 16.98 -0.14
N GLY A 118 8.77 16.52 1.01
CA GLY A 118 9.73 15.42 1.10
C GLY A 118 9.18 14.05 0.71
N ASP A 119 7.85 13.84 0.75
CA ASP A 119 7.27 12.57 0.31
C ASP A 119 6.96 12.55 -1.20
N ALA A 120 7.06 13.68 -1.91
CA ALA A 120 7.01 13.70 -3.36
C ALA A 120 8.10 12.80 -3.95
N ARG A 121 7.71 11.81 -4.76
CA ARG A 121 8.61 10.82 -5.38
C ARG A 121 9.37 9.93 -4.37
N SER A 122 8.93 9.87 -3.11
CA SER A 122 9.46 8.95 -2.10
C SER A 122 9.23 7.47 -2.44
N LYS A 123 8.24 7.17 -3.29
CA LYS A 123 7.77 5.81 -3.62
C LYS A 123 7.22 5.04 -2.42
N ARG A 124 6.92 5.73 -1.31
CA ARG A 124 6.27 5.13 -0.14
C ARG A 124 4.81 4.81 -0.48
N VAL A 125 4.40 3.57 -0.27
CA VAL A 125 2.99 3.16 -0.42
C VAL A 125 2.20 3.72 0.77
N PRO A 126 1.12 4.48 0.56
CA PRO A 126 0.29 4.97 1.67
C PRO A 126 -0.55 3.87 2.31
N SER A 127 -1.02 4.14 3.52
CA SER A 127 -2.18 3.49 4.10
C SER A 127 -3.45 4.30 3.81
N TYR A 128 -4.63 3.73 4.04
CA TYR A 128 -5.88 4.53 3.97
C TYR A 128 -6.00 5.56 5.09
N ASP A 129 -5.27 5.40 6.19
CA ASP A 129 -5.26 6.37 7.29
C ASP A 129 -4.36 7.56 6.92
N ASP A 130 -3.30 7.30 6.13
CA ASP A 130 -2.45 8.36 5.58
C ASP A 130 -3.24 9.33 4.70
N SER A 131 -4.27 8.87 3.96
CA SER A 131 -5.08 9.75 3.10
C SER A 131 -6.32 10.32 3.78
N ALA A 132 -6.63 9.92 5.02
CA ALA A 132 -7.87 10.30 5.68
C ALA A 132 -8.03 11.82 5.87
N TYR A 133 -6.91 12.54 6.02
CA TYR A 133 -6.92 14.00 6.20
C TYR A 133 -7.23 14.78 4.91
N MET A 134 -7.15 14.13 3.74
CA MET A 134 -7.29 14.80 2.43
C MET A 134 -8.75 15.13 2.10
N GLY A 135 -9.71 14.41 2.70
CA GLY A 135 -11.10 14.34 2.29
C GLY A 135 -11.95 15.60 2.53
N GLY A 136 -12.86 15.86 1.58
CA GLY A 136 -13.88 16.94 1.62
C GLY A 136 -15.33 16.45 1.39
N GLY A 137 -15.57 15.14 1.47
CA GLY A 137 -16.89 14.55 1.67
C GLY A 137 -16.87 13.87 3.05
N GLY A 138 -17.93 14.02 3.84
CA GLY A 138 -17.98 13.63 5.26
C GLY A 138 -17.59 12.18 5.59
N LEU A 139 -17.63 11.88 6.89
CA LEU A 139 -17.30 10.60 7.52
C LEU A 139 -17.65 9.38 6.64
N PRO A 140 -16.79 8.33 6.65
CA PRO A 140 -16.87 7.25 5.69
C PRO A 140 -18.24 6.59 5.71
N ALA A 141 -18.85 6.42 4.53
CA ALA A 141 -19.62 5.21 4.33
C ALA A 141 -18.65 4.05 4.60
N PRO A 142 -19.05 3.02 5.37
CA PRO A 142 -18.23 1.82 5.53
C PRO A 142 -17.76 1.35 4.15
N PRO A 143 -16.58 0.71 4.04
CA PRO A 143 -16.16 0.14 2.77
C PRO A 143 -17.37 -0.60 2.20
N ALA A 144 -17.77 -0.24 0.98
CA ALA A 144 -18.76 -1.04 0.27
C ALA A 144 -18.29 -2.49 0.44
N PRO A 145 -19.18 -3.43 0.82
CA PRO A 145 -18.78 -4.82 0.97
C PRO A 145 -17.98 -5.18 -0.28
N GLU A 146 -16.78 -5.73 -0.07
CA GLU A 146 -15.97 -6.20 -1.20
C GLU A 146 -16.93 -6.95 -2.13
N PRO A 147 -17.00 -6.63 -3.43
CA PRO A 147 -17.79 -7.43 -4.34
C PRO A 147 -17.36 -8.87 -4.10
N THR A 148 -18.31 -9.70 -3.66
CA THR A 148 -18.05 -11.09 -3.30
C THR A 148 -17.19 -11.67 -4.41
N PRO A 149 -15.97 -12.17 -4.11
CA PRO A 149 -15.09 -12.63 -5.15
C PRO A 149 -15.86 -13.66 -5.98
N PRO A 150 -15.91 -13.52 -7.32
CA PRO A 150 -16.53 -14.54 -8.15
C PRO A 150 -15.90 -15.88 -7.76
N PRO A 151 -16.72 -16.95 -7.67
CA PRO A 151 -16.24 -18.25 -7.24
C PRO A 151 -14.99 -18.62 -8.04
N ALA A 152 -13.95 -19.07 -7.33
CA ALA A 152 -12.74 -19.53 -7.97
C ALA A 152 -13.12 -20.56 -9.06
N PRO A 153 -12.61 -20.44 -10.29
CA PRO A 153 -12.92 -21.43 -11.32
C PRO A 153 -12.49 -22.82 -10.84
N PRO A 154 -13.26 -23.87 -11.18
CA PRO A 154 -12.91 -25.23 -10.79
C PRO A 154 -11.52 -25.60 -11.33
N SER A 155 -10.79 -26.31 -10.48
CA SER A 155 -9.41 -26.74 -10.69
C SER A 155 -9.25 -27.54 -11.98
N GLY A 156 -8.53 -26.96 -12.97
CA GLY A 156 -7.99 -27.71 -14.12
C GLY A 156 -7.81 -26.90 -15.40
N GLU A 157 -8.71 -25.95 -15.68
CA GLU A 157 -8.67 -25.19 -16.94
C GLU A 157 -7.86 -23.90 -16.84
N MET A 158 -7.11 -23.60 -17.91
CA MET A 158 -6.37 -22.35 -18.03
C MET A 158 -7.36 -21.21 -18.31
N PRO A 159 -7.50 -20.22 -17.40
CA PRO A 159 -8.33 -19.06 -17.63
C PRO A 159 -7.84 -18.25 -18.83
N ALA A 160 -8.78 -17.59 -19.53
CA ALA A 160 -8.47 -16.66 -20.60
C ALA A 160 -7.52 -15.56 -20.11
N TRP A 161 -6.64 -15.10 -20.99
CA TRP A 161 -5.73 -14.00 -20.67
C TRP A 161 -6.52 -12.71 -20.40
N PRO A 162 -6.30 -12.01 -19.27
CA PRO A 162 -7.07 -10.82 -18.89
C PRO A 162 -6.84 -9.58 -19.77
N GLY A 163 -5.94 -9.62 -20.76
CA GLY A 163 -5.66 -8.51 -21.66
C GLY A 163 -4.72 -7.43 -21.11
N LEU A 164 -4.19 -7.59 -19.88
CA LEU A 164 -3.33 -6.60 -19.21
C LEU A 164 -1.99 -7.18 -18.79
N VAL A 165 -0.89 -6.50 -19.10
CA VAL A 165 0.44 -6.88 -18.60
C VAL A 165 0.61 -6.31 -17.19
N TYR A 166 0.81 -7.17 -16.19
CA TYR A 166 0.98 -6.75 -14.80
C TYR A 166 2.45 -6.60 -14.41
N ALA A 167 2.74 -5.66 -13.51
CA ALA A 167 4.06 -5.35 -12.97
C ALA A 167 3.98 -5.05 -11.46
N TYR A 168 5.15 -4.82 -10.85
CA TYR A 168 5.25 -4.49 -9.42
C TYR A 168 4.35 -3.30 -9.05
N GLY A 169 3.54 -3.48 -8.01
CA GLY A 169 2.58 -2.49 -7.51
C GLY A 169 1.14 -2.71 -7.99
N ASP A 170 0.91 -3.51 -9.03
CA ASP A 170 -0.43 -3.76 -9.55
C ASP A 170 -1.23 -4.67 -8.61
N CYS A 171 -2.53 -4.41 -8.47
CA CYS A 171 -3.45 -5.33 -7.80
C CYS A 171 -4.64 -5.64 -8.72
N ALA A 172 -4.97 -6.92 -8.88
CA ALA A 172 -6.07 -7.37 -9.74
C ALA A 172 -6.57 -8.77 -9.34
N PRO A 173 -7.86 -9.09 -9.57
CA PRO A 173 -8.38 -10.44 -9.39
C PRO A 173 -7.59 -11.51 -10.16
N ALA A 174 -7.13 -11.19 -11.38
CA ALA A 174 -6.31 -12.11 -12.17
C ALA A 174 -4.95 -12.42 -11.52
N LEU A 175 -4.37 -11.47 -10.78
CA LEU A 175 -3.14 -11.71 -10.03
C LEU A 175 -3.37 -12.67 -8.88
N ARG A 176 -4.54 -12.63 -8.23
CA ARG A 176 -4.92 -13.64 -7.23
C ARG A 176 -5.00 -15.02 -7.87
N THR A 177 -5.61 -15.12 -9.05
CA THR A 177 -5.66 -16.38 -9.82
C THR A 177 -4.26 -16.89 -10.16
N PHE A 178 -3.38 -16.03 -10.67
CA PHE A 178 -1.99 -16.40 -10.94
C PHE A 178 -1.27 -16.85 -9.68
N GLN A 179 -1.35 -16.08 -8.59
CA GLN A 179 -0.70 -16.40 -7.31
C GLN A 179 -1.16 -17.76 -6.77
N LEU A 180 -2.47 -17.99 -6.69
CA LEU A 180 -3.00 -19.28 -6.24
C LEU A 180 -2.57 -20.41 -7.17
N ARG A 181 -2.50 -20.16 -8.49
CA ARG A 181 -1.96 -21.12 -9.45
C ARG A 181 -0.50 -21.47 -9.17
N MET A 182 0.34 -20.49 -8.84
CA MET A 182 1.75 -20.70 -8.54
C MET A 182 1.97 -21.56 -7.28
N ASN A 183 0.96 -21.79 -6.44
CA ASN A 183 1.06 -22.75 -5.32
C ASN A 183 1.26 -24.19 -5.79
N ALA A 184 0.83 -24.54 -7.01
CA ALA A 184 1.14 -25.83 -7.61
C ALA A 184 2.65 -26.02 -7.87
N PHE A 185 3.43 -24.94 -7.84
CA PHE A 185 4.89 -24.95 -7.93
C PHE A 185 5.56 -24.64 -6.57
N GLY A 186 4.82 -24.68 -5.46
CA GLY A 186 5.38 -24.57 -4.10
C GLY A 186 5.52 -23.16 -3.53
N TYR A 187 5.02 -22.12 -4.21
CA TYR A 187 5.23 -20.74 -3.74
C TYR A 187 4.43 -20.34 -2.48
N GLY A 188 3.34 -21.03 -2.13
CA GLY A 188 2.59 -20.76 -0.89
C GLY A 188 2.01 -19.34 -0.78
N PHE A 189 1.41 -18.83 -1.84
CA PHE A 189 0.63 -17.61 -1.86
C PHE A 189 -0.73 -17.78 -1.17
N SER A 190 -1.13 -16.76 -0.42
CA SER A 190 -2.50 -16.58 0.08
C SER A 190 -3.46 -15.98 -0.98
N GLY A 191 -2.93 -15.57 -2.14
CA GLY A 191 -3.70 -14.98 -3.23
C GLY A 191 -4.11 -13.52 -2.97
N THR A 192 -3.24 -12.69 -2.41
CA THR A 192 -3.56 -11.28 -2.10
C THR A 192 -4.06 -10.47 -3.30
N GLY A 193 -3.80 -10.91 -4.52
CA GLY A 193 -4.14 -10.19 -5.74
C GLY A 193 -3.17 -9.08 -6.08
N CYS A 194 -2.11 -8.88 -5.30
CA CYS A 194 -1.15 -7.80 -5.51
C CYS A 194 0.23 -8.30 -5.95
N TYR A 195 0.77 -7.64 -6.96
CA TYR A 195 2.07 -7.92 -7.56
C TYR A 195 3.16 -7.22 -6.75
N TYR A 196 3.67 -7.87 -5.72
CA TYR A 196 4.84 -7.43 -4.96
C TYR A 196 6.01 -8.41 -5.12
N ASP A 197 7.01 -8.34 -4.25
CA ASP A 197 8.27 -9.08 -4.39
C ASP A 197 8.06 -10.57 -4.62
N LYS A 198 7.21 -11.21 -3.81
CA LYS A 198 6.94 -12.64 -3.93
C LYS A 198 6.35 -13.00 -5.31
N THR A 199 5.39 -12.20 -5.80
CA THR A 199 4.78 -12.38 -7.13
C THR A 199 5.81 -12.15 -8.23
N ARG A 200 6.65 -11.12 -8.09
CA ARG A 200 7.72 -10.79 -9.03
C ARG A 200 8.74 -11.91 -9.16
N THR A 201 9.17 -12.48 -8.03
CA THR A 201 10.07 -13.64 -8.00
C THR A 201 9.45 -14.82 -8.75
N ALA A 202 8.21 -15.19 -8.43
CA ALA A 202 7.50 -16.28 -9.11
C ALA A 202 7.38 -16.05 -10.63
N VAL A 203 7.16 -14.81 -11.07
CA VAL A 203 7.11 -14.45 -12.49
C VAL A 203 8.47 -14.59 -13.15
N LEU A 204 9.54 -14.07 -12.53
CA LEU A 204 10.89 -14.16 -13.06
C LEU A 204 11.35 -15.62 -13.19
N ASP A 205 11.11 -16.44 -12.17
CA ASP A 205 11.50 -17.85 -12.18
C ASP A 205 10.75 -18.62 -13.27
N LEU A 206 9.45 -18.34 -13.43
CA LEU A 206 8.64 -18.93 -14.49
C LEU A 206 9.08 -18.48 -15.88
N GLN A 207 9.50 -17.22 -16.04
CA GLN A 207 10.03 -16.71 -17.30
C GLN A 207 11.32 -17.46 -17.70
N ARG A 208 12.27 -17.56 -16.76
CA ARG A 208 13.54 -18.28 -16.94
C ARG A 208 13.34 -19.73 -17.31
N ALA A 209 12.47 -20.44 -16.58
CA ALA A 209 12.19 -21.86 -16.81
C ALA A 209 11.57 -22.13 -18.19
N ASN A 210 10.94 -21.13 -18.80
CA ASN A 210 10.21 -21.25 -20.06
C ASN A 210 10.84 -20.49 -21.23
N GLY A 211 12.06 -19.95 -21.08
CA GLY A 211 12.74 -19.19 -22.13
C GLY A 211 12.00 -17.92 -22.56
N ILE A 212 11.24 -17.32 -21.64
CA ILE A 212 10.57 -16.03 -21.83
C ILE A 212 11.53 -14.95 -21.34
N ASN A 213 11.57 -13.79 -22.00
CA ASN A 213 12.38 -12.66 -21.54
C ASN A 213 12.11 -12.30 -20.06
N ASP A 214 13.18 -12.18 -19.27
CA ASP A 214 13.23 -11.93 -17.81
C ASP A 214 12.80 -10.50 -17.43
N SER A 215 11.68 -10.04 -17.98
CA SER A 215 11.15 -8.70 -17.78
C SER A 215 10.62 -8.47 -16.37
N GLY A 216 10.31 -9.53 -15.61
CA GLY A 216 9.61 -9.42 -14.33
C GLY A 216 8.21 -8.82 -14.46
N ARG A 217 7.61 -8.93 -15.65
CA ARG A 217 6.24 -8.52 -15.96
C ARG A 217 5.39 -9.75 -16.30
N LEU A 218 4.21 -9.87 -15.71
CA LEU A 218 3.27 -10.94 -16.04
C LEU A 218 2.48 -10.53 -17.30
N GLY A 219 2.94 -11.01 -18.45
CA GLY A 219 2.25 -10.89 -19.74
C GLY A 219 1.62 -12.21 -20.21
N PRO A 220 1.02 -12.22 -21.42
CA PRO A 220 0.26 -13.38 -21.92
C PRO A 220 1.11 -14.66 -22.04
N LYS A 221 2.38 -14.53 -22.40
CA LYS A 221 3.31 -15.67 -22.48
C LYS A 221 3.56 -16.29 -21.10
N THR A 222 3.83 -15.45 -20.10
CA THR A 222 4.06 -15.87 -18.71
C THR A 222 2.80 -16.45 -18.08
N TRP A 223 1.62 -15.87 -18.37
CA TRP A 223 0.34 -16.43 -17.96
C TRP A 223 0.14 -17.84 -18.52
N LYS A 224 0.32 -18.03 -19.84
CA LYS A 224 0.23 -19.35 -20.46
C LYS A 224 1.22 -20.35 -19.82
N ALA A 225 2.43 -19.92 -19.52
CA ALA A 225 3.45 -20.76 -18.88
C ALA A 225 3.02 -21.26 -17.49
N ALA A 226 2.25 -20.47 -16.72
CA ALA A 226 1.81 -20.90 -15.38
C ALA A 226 0.90 -22.13 -15.42
N TRP A 227 0.17 -22.37 -16.53
CA TRP A 227 -0.68 -23.56 -16.70
C TRP A 227 -0.08 -24.62 -17.60
N LYS A 228 0.59 -24.23 -18.68
CA LYS A 228 1.03 -25.16 -19.75
C LYS A 228 2.55 -25.24 -19.92
N GLY A 229 3.30 -24.46 -19.13
CA GLY A 229 4.76 -24.36 -19.22
C GLY A 229 5.48 -25.36 -18.32
N LYS A 230 6.81 -25.28 -18.38
CA LYS A 230 7.72 -25.99 -17.48
C LYS A 230 7.65 -25.35 -16.07
N PRO A 231 7.56 -26.16 -15.00
CA PRO A 231 7.67 -25.66 -13.64
C PRO A 231 9.03 -24.96 -13.41
N PRO A 232 9.07 -23.86 -12.63
CA PRO A 232 10.31 -23.32 -12.12
C PRO A 232 11.01 -24.33 -11.20
N ARG A 233 12.35 -24.32 -11.17
CA ARG A 233 13.16 -25.16 -10.28
C ARG A 233 13.52 -24.43 -9.00
#